data_AF-A0A973IZD9-F1
#
_entry.id   AF-A0A973IZD9-F1
#
_cell.length_a   1.000
_cell.length_b   1.000
_cell.length_c   1.000
_cell.angle_alpha   90.00
_cell.angle_beta   90.00
_cell.angle_gamma   90.00
#
_symmetry.space_group_name_H-M   'P 1'
#
loop_
_entity.id
_entity.type
_entity.pdbx_description
1 polymer ?
#
loop_
_entity_poly.entity_id
_entity_poly.type
_entity_poly.pdbx_seq_one_letter_code
_entity_poly.pdbx_strand_id
1 'polypeptide(L)'
;MKKCYSLISIISLIVLSLIIGIKESSAVPVFARKYNTSCATCHIGFPARNAFGEAFRNNGYRFPEGGDEEKVKIKQVELGSESWKKLFPDALYPADIPGIAPLALLAKG
;
A
#
# COMPACT_ATOMS: atom_id res chain seq x y z
N MET A 1 -47.57 0.16 9.66
CA MET A 1 -46.73 -0.15 10.84
C MET A 1 -45.88 -1.41 10.68
N LYS A 2 -46.44 -2.59 10.31
CA LYS A 2 -45.68 -3.86 10.18
C LYS A 2 -44.55 -3.86 9.14
N LYS A 3 -44.68 -3.09 8.03
CA LYS A 3 -43.64 -2.94 7.01
C LYS A 3 -42.38 -2.19 7.51
N CYS A 4 -42.53 -1.20 8.41
CA CYS A 4 -41.37 -0.52 9.02
C CYS A 4 -40.56 -1.46 9.91
N TYR A 5 -41.22 -2.28 10.74
CA TYR A 5 -40.53 -3.23 11.61
C TYR A 5 -39.77 -4.32 10.82
N SER A 6 -40.33 -4.75 9.68
CA SER A 6 -39.66 -5.69 8.77
C SER A 6 -38.40 -5.08 8.13
N LEU A 7 -38.49 -3.83 7.65
CA LEU A 7 -37.34 -3.11 7.08
C LEU A 7 -36.23 -2.88 8.11
N ILE A 8 -36.58 -2.52 9.35
CA ILE A 8 -35.61 -2.32 10.44
C ILE A 8 -34.90 -3.64 10.78
N SER A 9 -35.63 -4.76 10.81
CA SER A 9 -35.06 -6.09 11.06
C SER A 9 -34.05 -6.50 9.98
N ILE A 10 -34.39 -6.28 8.71
CA ILE A 10 -33.51 -6.58 7.57
C ILE A 10 -32.23 -5.73 7.64
N ILE A 11 -32.37 -4.43 7.92
CA ILE A 11 -31.21 -3.53 8.06
C ILE A 11 -30.32 -3.98 9.24
N SER A 12 -30.91 -4.34 10.38
CA SER A 12 -30.18 -4.85 11.54
C SER A 12 -29.40 -6.13 11.21
N LEU A 13 -30.01 -7.06 10.46
CA LEU A 13 -29.37 -8.31 10.05
C LEU A 13 -28.20 -8.06 9.08
N ILE A 14 -28.35 -7.11 8.15
CA ILE A 14 -27.28 -6.72 7.22
C ILE A 14 -26.11 -6.09 7.99
N VAL A 15 -26.39 -5.19 8.93
CA VAL A 15 -25.37 -4.56 9.77
C VAL A 15 -24.63 -5.61 10.62
N LEU A 16 -25.36 -6.56 11.22
CA LEU A 16 -24.77 -7.63 12.01
C LEU A 16 -23.85 -8.54 11.15
N SER A 17 -24.27 -8.88 9.93
CA SER A 17 -23.48 -9.66 8.99
C SER A 17 -22.17 -8.95 8.61
N LEU A 18 -22.22 -7.63 8.38
CA LEU A 18 -21.03 -6.83 8.07
C LEU A 18 -20.03 -6.77 9.22
N ILE A 19 -20.50 -6.71 10.47
CA ILE A 19 -19.64 -6.67 11.66
C ILE A 19 -18.92 -8.01 11.87
N ILE A 20 -19.61 -9.14 11.67
CA ILE A 20 -19.02 -10.48 11.80
C ILE A 20 -17.96 -10.74 10.72
N GLY A 21 -18.06 -10.07 9.56
CA GLY A 21 -17.12 -10.20 8.45
C GLY A 21 -15.80 -9.44 8.60
N ILE A 22 -15.58 -8.70 9.69
CA ILE A 22 -14.35 -7.91 9.88
C ILE A 22 -13.17 -8.87 10.10
N LYS A 23 -12.22 -8.86 9.16
CA LYS A 23 -10.93 -9.55 9.28
C LYS A 23 -9.83 -8.56 9.63
N GLU A 24 -8.85 -9.01 10.42
CA GLU A 24 -7.63 -8.25 10.64
C GLU A 24 -6.87 -8.04 9.32
N SER A 25 -6.73 -6.78 8.93
CA SER A 25 -5.94 -6.36 7.78
C SER A 25 -4.46 -6.37 8.17
N SER A 26 -3.70 -7.32 7.63
CA SER A 26 -2.23 -7.31 7.74
C SER A 26 -1.65 -6.40 6.65
N ALA A 27 -1.13 -5.24 7.04
CA ALA A 27 -0.45 -4.35 6.09
C ALA A 27 0.90 -4.96 5.70
N VAL A 28 1.09 -5.22 4.42
CA VAL A 28 2.39 -5.64 3.88
C VAL A 28 3.26 -4.38 3.77
N PRO A 29 4.41 -4.27 4.47
CA PRO A 29 5.19 -3.04 4.50
C PRO A 29 6.05 -2.91 3.24
N VAL A 30 5.41 -2.67 2.09
CA VAL A 30 6.06 -2.55 0.76
C VAL A 30 7.19 -1.51 0.80
N PHE A 31 6.99 -0.40 1.52
CA PHE A 31 7.99 0.64 1.75
C PHE A 31 9.23 0.13 2.51
N ALA A 32 9.03 -0.53 3.65
CA ALA A 32 10.14 -1.04 4.46
C ALA A 32 10.98 -2.04 3.66
N ARG A 33 10.35 -2.77 2.74
CA ARG A 33 11.07 -3.63 1.80
C ARG A 33 11.85 -2.81 0.77
N LYS A 34 11.23 -1.89 0.02
CA LYS A 34 11.91 -1.12 -1.05
C LYS A 34 13.12 -0.31 -0.55
N TYR A 35 13.00 0.38 0.59
CA TYR A 35 14.04 1.30 1.08
C TYR A 35 14.85 0.77 2.28
N ASN A 36 14.42 -0.33 2.90
CA ASN A 36 15.07 -0.95 4.07
C ASN A 36 15.56 0.10 5.10
N THR A 37 14.61 0.91 5.56
CA THR A 37 14.81 2.00 6.54
C THR A 37 13.97 1.78 7.79
N SER A 38 14.39 2.39 8.90
CA SER A 38 13.70 2.29 10.19
C SER A 38 12.27 2.84 10.14
N CYS A 39 11.37 2.25 10.91
CA CYS A 39 10.02 2.77 11.11
C CYS A 39 10.03 4.22 11.63
N ALA A 40 11.02 4.57 12.47
CA ALA A 40 11.20 5.90 13.03
C ALA A 40 11.49 6.98 11.97
N THR A 41 11.94 6.58 10.78
CA THR A 41 12.12 7.51 9.65
C THR A 41 10.80 8.19 9.27
N CYS A 42 9.67 7.46 9.32
CA CYS A 42 8.35 7.99 8.94
C CYS A 42 7.40 8.16 10.12
N HIS A 43 7.60 7.45 11.24
CA HIS A 43 6.66 7.39 12.36
C HIS A 43 7.22 7.99 13.64
N ILE A 44 6.37 8.73 14.36
CA ILE A 44 6.60 9.14 15.75
C ILE A 44 6.16 8.01 16.70
N GLY A 45 5.11 7.30 16.31
CA GLY A 45 4.63 6.06 16.91
C GLY A 45 3.60 5.46 15.97
N PHE A 46 3.72 4.18 15.63
CA PHE A 46 2.79 3.57 14.67
C PHE A 46 1.34 3.67 15.18
N PRO A 47 0.36 4.14 14.38
CA PRO A 47 0.41 4.48 12.94
C PRO A 47 0.66 5.98 12.61
N ALA A 48 0.84 6.84 13.62
CA ALA A 48 1.06 8.29 13.45
C ALA A 48 2.39 8.61 12.76
N ARG A 49 2.36 9.54 11.80
CA ARG A 49 3.51 9.93 10.98
C ARG A 49 4.17 11.21 11.49
N ASN A 50 5.46 11.33 11.25
CA ASN A 50 6.20 12.58 11.40
C ASN A 50 6.05 13.45 10.13
N ALA A 51 6.61 14.67 10.14
CA ALA A 51 6.55 15.58 9.00
C ALA A 51 7.14 14.98 7.71
N PHE A 52 8.22 14.19 7.83
CA PHE A 52 8.80 13.50 6.69
C PHE A 52 7.85 12.44 6.11
N GLY A 53 7.28 11.57 6.95
CA GLY A 53 6.35 10.53 6.52
C GLY A 53 5.07 11.09 5.88
N GLU A 54 4.64 12.27 6.31
CA GLU A 54 3.54 13.00 5.71
C GLU A 54 3.91 13.54 4.31
N ALA A 55 5.05 14.22 4.19
CA ALA A 55 5.56 14.69 2.91
C ALA A 55 5.79 13.55 1.91
N PHE A 56 6.34 12.42 2.38
CA PHE A 56 6.59 11.23 1.57
C PHE A 56 5.31 10.60 1.02
N ARG A 57 4.23 10.52 1.83
CA ARG A 57 2.92 10.11 1.32
C ARG A 57 2.42 11.07 0.26
N ASN A 58 2.52 12.37 0.53
CA ASN A 58 1.98 13.39 -0.36
C ASN A 58 2.73 13.43 -1.69
N ASN A 59 3.98 12.94 -1.71
CA ASN A 59 4.77 12.71 -2.92
C ASN A 59 4.57 11.31 -3.55
N GLY A 60 3.46 10.63 -3.25
CA GLY A 60 3.12 9.34 -3.85
C GLY A 60 4.04 8.19 -3.44
N TYR A 61 4.61 8.24 -2.22
CA TYR A 61 5.55 7.24 -1.70
C TYR A 61 6.88 7.14 -2.48
N ARG A 62 7.35 8.28 -2.98
CA ARG A 62 8.66 8.44 -3.62
C ARG A 62 9.45 9.57 -2.96
N PHE A 63 10.77 9.48 -3.00
CA PHE A 63 11.62 10.61 -2.64
C PHE A 63 11.54 11.71 -3.72
N PRO A 64 11.73 12.99 -3.35
CA PRO A 64 11.70 14.10 -4.30
C PRO A 64 12.86 14.06 -5.31
N GLU A 65 12.68 14.75 -6.45
CA GLU A 65 13.74 15.16 -7.40
C GLU A 65 14.65 14.04 -7.93
N GLY A 66 14.09 12.87 -8.25
CA GLY A 66 14.85 11.78 -8.90
C GLY A 66 15.84 11.04 -7.99
N GLY A 67 15.96 11.46 -6.72
CA GLY A 67 16.78 10.77 -5.72
C GLY A 67 16.19 9.44 -5.22
N ASP A 68 15.00 9.07 -5.68
CA ASP A 68 14.30 7.84 -5.26
C ASP A 68 15.15 6.59 -5.54
N GLU A 69 15.72 6.49 -6.75
CA GLU A 69 16.55 5.37 -7.19
C GLU A 69 17.78 5.17 -6.30
N GLU A 70 18.38 6.26 -5.82
CA GLU A 70 19.54 6.22 -4.91
C GLU A 70 19.16 5.66 -3.52
N LYS A 71 17.92 5.91 -3.07
CA LYS A 71 17.45 5.45 -1.75
C LYS A 71 16.91 4.02 -1.79
N VAL A 72 16.67 3.46 -2.97
CA VAL A 72 16.23 2.07 -3.13
C VAL A 72 17.38 1.12 -2.79
N LYS A 73 17.19 0.30 -1.76
CA LYS A 73 18.20 -0.68 -1.32
C LYS A 73 17.99 -2.07 -1.88
N ILE A 74 16.80 -2.38 -2.38
CA ILE A 74 16.49 -3.64 -3.07
C ILE A 74 16.53 -3.40 -4.57
N LYS A 75 17.36 -4.16 -5.30
CA LYS A 75 17.40 -4.11 -6.77
C LYS A 75 15.99 -4.36 -7.33
N GLN A 76 15.45 -3.37 -8.04
CA GLN A 76 14.16 -3.49 -8.69
C GLN A 76 14.32 -4.18 -10.04
N VAL A 77 13.25 -4.82 -10.50
CA VAL A 77 13.14 -5.33 -11.86
C VAL A 77 12.42 -4.28 -12.69
N GLU A 78 13.07 -3.84 -13.76
CA GLU A 78 12.49 -2.90 -14.72
C GLU A 78 11.44 -3.62 -15.59
N LEU A 79 10.26 -3.01 -15.72
CA LEU A 79 9.18 -3.53 -16.55
C LEU A 79 9.29 -3.09 -18.02
N GLY A 80 10.14 -2.11 -18.33
CA GLY A 80 10.34 -1.62 -19.68
C GLY A 80 11.42 -0.53 -19.75
N SER A 81 11.92 -0.29 -20.97
CA SER A 81 12.92 0.76 -21.21
C SER A 81 12.28 2.15 -21.29
N GLU A 82 13.03 3.20 -20.95
CA GLU A 82 12.60 4.60 -21.07
C GLU A 82 12.06 4.97 -22.47
N SER A 83 12.58 4.31 -23.51
CA SER A 83 12.15 4.52 -24.90
C SER A 83 10.69 4.13 -25.13
N TRP A 84 10.12 3.25 -24.30
CA TRP A 84 8.77 2.74 -24.44
C TRP A 84 7.68 3.75 -24.03
N LYS A 85 8.04 4.87 -23.37
CA LYS A 85 7.08 5.95 -23.06
C LYS A 85 6.32 6.44 -24.29
N LYS A 86 7.00 6.49 -25.44
CA LYS A 86 6.44 6.98 -26.71
C LYS A 86 5.46 6.00 -27.36
N LEU A 87 5.52 4.74 -26.94
CA LEU A 87 4.74 3.64 -27.51
C LEU A 87 3.54 3.27 -26.63
N PHE A 88 3.33 3.94 -25.50
CA PHE A 88 2.13 3.75 -24.68
C PHE A 88 0.89 4.22 -25.45
N PRO A 89 -0.21 3.44 -25.53
CA PRO A 89 -0.56 2.26 -24.72
C PRO A 89 -0.16 0.89 -25.29
N ASP A 90 0.45 0.85 -26.48
CA ASP A 90 0.82 -0.41 -27.17
C ASP A 90 2.05 -1.10 -26.57
N ALA A 91 2.81 -0.39 -25.72
CA ALA A 91 3.91 -0.94 -24.92
C ALA A 91 3.74 -0.67 -23.42
N LEU A 92 4.40 -1.48 -22.58
CA LEU A 92 4.44 -1.29 -21.14
C LEU A 92 5.10 0.06 -20.81
N TYR A 93 4.42 0.87 -20.00
CA TYR A 93 4.99 2.10 -19.47
C TYR A 93 6.21 1.75 -18.58
N PRO A 94 7.34 2.47 -18.69
CA PRO A 94 8.50 2.16 -17.86
C PRO A 94 8.16 2.38 -16.39
N ALA A 95 8.30 1.30 -15.63
CA ALA A 95 8.03 1.21 -14.21
C ALA A 95 8.95 0.16 -13.59
N ASP A 96 9.03 0.16 -12.27
CA ASP A 96 9.83 -0.77 -11.48
C ASP A 96 8.95 -1.59 -10.54
N ILE A 97 9.30 -2.86 -10.36
CA ILE A 97 8.74 -3.71 -9.31
C ILE A 97 9.85 -4.23 -8.40
N PRO A 98 9.57 -4.45 -7.10
CA PRO A 98 10.55 -5.00 -6.19
C PRO A 98 11.01 -6.37 -6.68
N GLY A 99 12.32 -6.56 -6.86
CA GLY A 99 12.92 -7.82 -7.32
C GLY A 99 12.92 -8.94 -6.27
N ILE A 100 12.24 -8.75 -5.15
CA ILE A 100 11.99 -9.80 -4.16
C ILE A 100 10.70 -10.53 -4.48
N ALA A 101 10.67 -11.84 -4.25
CA ALA A 101 9.46 -12.60 -4.40
C ALA A 101 8.34 -11.99 -3.52
N PRO A 102 7.09 -11.88 -4.01
CA PRO A 102 5.98 -11.28 -3.26
C PRO A 102 5.48 -12.17 -2.10
N LEU A 103 6.32 -13.10 -1.62
CA LEU A 103 6.04 -13.96 -0.49
C LEU A 103 6.34 -13.23 0.82
N ALA A 104 5.31 -13.09 1.65
CA ALA A 104 5.46 -12.75 3.06
C ALA A 104 4.91 -13.93 3.86
N LEU A 105 5.76 -14.55 4.70
CA LEU A 105 5.32 -15.60 5.61
C LEU A 105 5.00 -14.97 6.97
N LEU A 106 3.74 -15.06 7.38
CA LEU A 106 3.30 -14.59 8.70
C LEU A 106 3.32 -15.79 9.66
N ALA A 107 4.34 -15.88 10.52
CA ALA A 107 4.31 -16.79 11.66
C ALA A 107 3.45 -16.15 12.75
N LYS A 108 2.20 -16.59 12.87
CA LYS A 108 1.31 -16.19 13.97
C LYS A 108 1.62 -17.11 15.16
N GLY A 109 2.28 -16.56 16.18
CA GLY A 109 2.47 -17.20 17.48
C GLY A 109 1.29 -16.96 18.40
#